data_AF-A0A9D7DGF3-F1
#
_entry.id   AF-A0A9D7DGF3-F1
#
_cell.length_a   1.000
_cell.length_b   1.000
_cell.length_c   1.000
_cell.angle_alpha   90.00
_cell.angle_beta   90.00
_cell.angle_gamma   90.00
#
_symmetry.space_group_name_H-M   'P 1'
#
loop_
_entity.id
_entity.type
_entity.pdbx_description
1 polymer ?
#
loop_
_entity_poly.entity_id
_entity_poly.type
_entity_poly.pdbx_seq_one_letter_code
_entity_poly.pdbx_strand_id
1 'polypeptide(L)'
;MRSVYAADLNGDGFLDALSASFGDDDVSWFPNTGSGGFGPEVIINSIADAAECVHAADIDGDGDQDVISYSYYDNKFVWYPNNGQGPSRPRDHLYAGG
;
A
#
# COMPACT_ATOMS: atom_id res chain seq x y z
N MET A 1 -1.39 2.08 13.50
CA MET A 1 -1.17 0.88 12.66
C MET A 1 -2.12 -0.25 13.02
N ARG A 2 -2.88 -0.76 12.05
CA ARG A 2 -3.78 -1.92 12.19
C ARG A 2 -3.32 -3.14 11.36
N SER A 3 -2.55 -2.90 10.30
CA SER A 3 -2.08 -3.95 9.39
C SER A 3 -0.70 -3.61 8.86
N VAL A 4 0.09 -4.65 8.62
CA VAL A 4 1.36 -4.61 7.88
C VAL A 4 1.40 -5.74 6.86
N TYR A 5 2.06 -5.50 5.74
CA TYR A 5 2.28 -6.50 4.69
C TYR A 5 3.69 -6.38 4.13
N ALA A 6 4.29 -7.50 3.73
CA ALA A 6 5.62 -7.52 3.13
C ALA A 6 5.55 -8.03 1.69
N ALA A 7 6.09 -7.26 0.75
CA ALA A 7 6.13 -7.57 -0.68
C ALA A 7 7.30 -6.82 -1.33
N ASP A 8 7.84 -7.34 -2.43
CA ASP A 8 8.78 -6.60 -3.26
C ASP A 8 7.98 -5.64 -4.16
N LEU A 9 8.03 -4.33 -3.88
CA LEU A 9 7.19 -3.33 -4.54
C LEU A 9 7.99 -2.46 -5.52
N ASN A 10 9.31 -2.51 -5.49
CA ASN A 10 10.17 -1.78 -6.42
C ASN A 10 10.97 -2.72 -7.35
N GLY A 11 10.72 -4.03 -7.27
CA GLY A 11 11.33 -5.05 -8.13
C GLY A 11 12.83 -5.23 -7.89
N ASP A 12 13.34 -4.83 -6.72
CA ASP A 12 14.77 -4.91 -6.41
C ASP A 12 15.17 -6.25 -5.76
N GLY A 13 14.19 -7.13 -5.52
CA GLY A 13 14.37 -8.45 -4.94
C GLY A 13 14.38 -8.47 -3.41
N PHE A 14 14.18 -7.32 -2.75
CA PHE A 14 14.03 -7.22 -1.30
C PHE A 14 12.58 -6.97 -0.92
N LEU A 15 12.10 -7.68 0.12
CA LEU A 15 10.75 -7.43 0.62
C LEU A 15 10.71 -6.09 1.35
N ASP A 16 9.89 -5.19 0.83
CA ASP A 16 9.51 -3.92 1.44
C ASP A 16 8.43 -4.13 2.52
N ALA A 17 8.15 -3.07 3.29
CA ALA A 17 7.02 -3.05 4.21
C ALA A 17 5.93 -2.07 3.77
N LEU A 18 4.68 -2.50 3.88
CA LEU A 18 3.48 -1.69 3.76
C LEU A 18 2.79 -1.61 5.12
N SER A 19 2.15 -0.48 5.40
CA SER A 19 1.33 -0.32 6.60
C SER A 19 0.01 0.40 6.30
N ALA A 20 -1.02 0.05 7.07
CA ALA A 20 -2.24 0.82 7.22
C ALA A 20 -2.31 1.36 8.65
N SER A 21 -2.42 2.68 8.82
CA SER A 21 -2.51 3.33 10.11
C SER A 21 -3.89 3.92 10.38
N PHE A 22 -4.69 3.18 11.14
CA PHE A 22 -6.03 3.60 11.52
C PHE A 22 -6.14 4.95 12.22
N GLY A 23 -5.11 5.39 12.95
CA GLY A 23 -5.14 6.66 13.69
C GLY A 23 -4.62 7.84 12.89
N ASP A 24 -3.83 7.59 11.86
CA ASP A 24 -3.16 8.61 11.05
C ASP A 24 -3.78 8.73 9.65
N ASP A 25 -4.74 7.87 9.31
CA ASP A 25 -5.38 7.71 7.99
C ASP A 25 -4.42 7.36 6.84
N ASP A 26 -3.21 6.96 7.22
CA ASP A 26 -2.11 6.72 6.29
C ASP A 26 -2.08 5.27 5.78
N VAL A 27 -1.81 5.15 4.48
CA VAL A 27 -1.26 3.96 3.83
C VAL A 27 0.16 4.29 3.43
N SER A 28 1.13 3.61 4.03
CA SER A 28 2.55 3.92 3.89
C SER A 28 3.35 2.74 3.34
N TRP A 29 4.40 3.06 2.59
CA TRP A 29 5.42 2.15 2.09
C TRP A 29 6.79 2.51 2.65
N PHE A 30 7.54 1.49 3.01
CA PHE A 30 8.90 1.57 3.53
C PHE A 30 9.78 0.69 2.64
N PRO A 31 10.55 1.28 1.69
CA PRO A 31 11.45 0.53 0.83
C PRO A 31 12.54 -0.14 1.65
N ASN A 32 12.82 -1.41 1.41
CA ASN A 32 13.93 -2.11 2.04
C ASN A 32 15.23 -1.76 1.30
N THR A 33 16.29 -1.43 2.04
CA THR A 33 17.56 -1.03 1.42
C THR A 33 18.44 -2.23 1.04
N GLY A 34 17.99 -3.46 1.30
CA GLY A 34 18.77 -4.69 1.13
C GLY A 34 19.93 -4.86 2.12
N SER A 35 20.13 -3.89 3.02
CA SER A 35 21.22 -3.87 4.00
C SER A 35 20.74 -4.00 5.46
N GLY A 36 19.56 -4.60 5.65
CA GLY A 36 18.97 -4.83 6.98
C GLY A 36 18.24 -3.61 7.57
N GLY A 37 17.77 -2.70 6.73
CA GLY A 37 17.01 -1.52 7.15
C GLY A 37 16.02 -1.05 6.09
N PHE A 38 15.21 -0.05 6.46
CA PHE A 38 14.26 0.60 5.58
C PHE A 38 14.72 2.02 5.24
N GLY A 39 14.37 2.45 4.03
CA GLY A 39 14.47 3.83 3.59
C GLY A 39 13.44 4.74 4.28
N PRO A 40 13.37 6.01 3.86
CA PRO A 40 12.35 6.93 4.37
C PRO A 40 10.94 6.42 4.06
N GLU A 41 10.00 6.74 4.94
CA GLU A 41 8.58 6.50 4.72
C GLU A 41 8.09 7.22 3.46
N VAL A 42 7.32 6.50 2.65
CA VAL A 42 6.59 7.04 1.51
C VAL A 42 5.09 6.89 1.80
N ILE A 43 4.43 8.02 2.04
CA ILE A 43 2.97 8.04 2.22
C ILE A 43 2.30 7.94 0.85
N ILE A 44 1.61 6.83 0.62
CA ILE A 44 0.88 6.54 -0.64
C ILE A 44 -0.48 7.25 -0.63
N ASN A 45 -1.14 7.25 0.53
CA ASN A 45 -2.41 7.90 0.77
C ASN A 45 -2.49 8.35 2.23
N SER A 46 -2.96 9.58 2.48
CA SER A 46 -3.08 10.17 3.82
C SER A 46 -4.51 10.62 4.15
N ILE A 47 -5.47 10.12 3.39
CA ILE A 47 -6.90 10.44 3.54
C ILE A 47 -7.76 9.17 3.52
N ALA A 48 -7.17 8.02 3.82
CA ALA A 48 -7.90 6.76 3.95
C ALA A 48 -8.45 6.67 5.38
N ASP A 49 -9.64 7.24 5.60
CA ASP A 49 -10.18 7.49 6.95
C ASP A 49 -10.28 6.18 7.74
N ALA A 50 -9.51 6.07 8.82
CA ALA A 50 -9.36 4.81 9.54
C ALA A 50 -8.87 3.64 8.67
N ALA A 51 -7.72 3.83 8.00
CA ALA A 51 -7.02 2.78 7.25
C ALA A 51 -6.83 1.50 8.10
N GLU A 52 -7.51 0.42 7.70
CA GLU A 52 -7.64 -0.79 8.52
C GLU A 52 -6.81 -1.95 8.00
N CYS A 53 -6.76 -2.18 6.69
CA CYS A 53 -5.91 -3.22 6.14
C CYS A 53 -5.26 -2.82 4.82
N VAL A 54 -4.11 -3.45 4.56
CA VAL A 54 -3.33 -3.34 3.31
C VAL A 54 -2.94 -4.74 2.83
N HIS A 55 -2.87 -4.90 1.51
CA HIS A 55 -2.38 -6.11 0.86
C HIS A 55 -1.68 -5.75 -0.45
N ALA A 56 -0.85 -6.65 -0.95
CA ALA A 56 -0.22 -6.50 -2.26
C ALA A 56 -0.40 -7.75 -3.13
N ALA A 57 -0.66 -7.51 -4.41
CA ALA A 57 -0.84 -8.52 -5.46
C ALA A 57 -0.70 -7.84 -6.83
N ASP A 58 -0.35 -8.59 -7.87
CA ASP A 58 -0.42 -8.13 -9.27
C ASP A 58 -1.90 -8.09 -9.71
N ILE A 59 -2.53 -6.90 -9.67
CA ILE A 59 -3.98 -6.73 -9.87
C ILE A 59 -4.29 -6.47 -11.33
N ASP A 60 -3.46 -5.71 -12.04
CA ASP A 60 -3.66 -5.39 -13.45
C ASP A 60 -2.94 -6.32 -14.45
N GLY A 61 -2.11 -7.24 -13.96
CA GLY A 61 -1.48 -8.30 -14.73
C GLY A 61 -0.23 -7.85 -15.47
N ASP A 62 0.41 -6.76 -15.06
CA ASP A 62 1.66 -6.27 -15.64
C ASP A 62 2.92 -6.93 -15.05
N GLY A 63 2.76 -7.70 -13.97
CA GLY A 63 3.82 -8.44 -13.29
C GLY A 63 4.41 -7.74 -12.08
N ASP A 64 3.99 -6.51 -11.79
CA ASP A 64 4.42 -5.73 -10.62
C ASP A 64 3.38 -5.86 -9.48
N GLN A 65 3.84 -5.82 -8.23
CA GLN A 65 2.93 -5.95 -7.08
C GLN A 65 2.22 -4.62 -6.82
N ASP A 66 0.92 -4.54 -7.12
CA ASP A 66 0.05 -3.43 -6.73
C ASP A 66 -0.30 -3.45 -5.25
N VAL A 67 -0.87 -2.36 -4.73
CA VAL A 67 -1.38 -2.28 -3.35
C VAL A 67 -2.89 -2.07 -3.35
N ILE A 68 -3.57 -2.75 -2.43
CA ILE A 68 -4.97 -2.49 -2.10
C ILE A 68 -5.11 -2.20 -0.62
N SER A 69 -5.92 -1.20 -0.27
CA SER A 69 -6.27 -0.91 1.12
C SER A 69 -7.77 -0.92 1.35
N TYR A 70 -8.19 -1.15 2.59
CA TYR A 70 -9.54 -0.86 3.06
C TYR A 70 -9.50 0.23 4.13
N SER A 71 -10.36 1.24 3.98
CA SER A 71 -10.60 2.27 4.98
C SER A 71 -11.95 1.99 5.65
N TYR A 72 -11.94 1.90 6.98
CA TYR A 72 -13.10 1.48 7.76
C TYR A 72 -14.20 2.54 7.76
N TYR A 73 -13.85 3.83 7.93
CA TYR A 73 -14.84 4.90 7.97
C TYR A 73 -15.26 5.37 6.58
N ASP A 74 -14.40 5.29 5.57
CA ASP A 74 -14.85 5.50 4.18
C ASP A 74 -15.70 4.34 3.66
N ASN A 75 -15.60 3.16 4.29
CA ASN A 75 -16.20 1.91 3.85
C ASN A 75 -15.85 1.57 2.39
N LYS A 76 -14.57 1.76 2.01
CA LYS A 76 -14.09 1.64 0.63
C LYS A 76 -12.81 0.84 0.52
N PHE A 77 -12.71 0.11 -0.58
CA PHE A 77 -11.42 -0.38 -1.07
C PHE A 77 -10.80 0.62 -2.03
N VAL A 78 -9.48 0.79 -1.93
CA VAL A 78 -8.71 1.68 -2.80
C VAL A 78 -7.54 0.90 -3.37
N TRP A 79 -7.38 0.96 -4.69
CA TRP A 79 -6.27 0.35 -5.43
C TRP A 79 -5.23 1.41 -5.79
N TYR A 80 -3.97 1.08 -5.52
CA TYR A 80 -2.79 1.88 -5.80
C TYR A 80 -1.93 1.10 -6.81
N PRO A 81 -1.97 1.49 -8.09
CA PRO A 81 -1.21 0.79 -9.11
C PRO A 81 0.29 1.01 -8.95
N ASN A 82 1.08 0.01 -9.32
CA ASN A 82 2.53 0.00 -9.28
C ASN A 82 3.10 -0.46 -10.63
N ASN A 83 4.15 0.20 -11.11
CA ASN A 83 4.83 -0.12 -12.36
C ASN A 83 6.28 -0.56 -12.13
N GLY A 84 6.50 -1.25 -11.00
CA GLY A 84 7.79 -1.79 -10.61
C GLY A 84 8.74 -0.76 -10.04
N GLN A 85 8.27 0.44 -9.68
CA GLN A 85 9.09 1.50 -9.06
C GLN A 85 8.49 1.99 -7.74
N GLY A 86 7.53 1.24 -7.20
CA GLY A 86 6.79 1.54 -5.99
C GLY A 86 5.36 1.99 -6.27
N PRO A 87 4.45 1.86 -5.28
CA PRO A 87 3.04 2.16 -5.46
C PRO A 87 2.81 3.65 -5.74
N SER A 88 1.94 3.93 -6.70
CA SER A 88 1.54 5.29 -7.05
C SER A 88 0.26 5.72 -6.32
N ARG A 89 -0.10 7.00 -6.43
CA ARG A 89 -1.39 7.49 -5.91
C ARG A 89 -2.56 6.73 -6.56
N PRO A 90 -3.70 6.61 -5.85
CA PRO A 90 -4.80 5.78 -6.32
C PRO A 90 -5.32 6.29 -7.67
N ARG A 91 -5.55 5.36 -8.60
CA ARG A 91 -6.13 5.68 -9.91
C ARG A 91 -7.65 5.53 -9.95
N ASP A 92 -8.24 4.69 -9.11
CA ASP A 92 -9.69 4.47 -9.05
C ASP A 92 -10.15 4.01 -7.64
N HIS A 93 -11.36 4.42 -7.23
CA HIS A 93 -11.99 3.96 -5.98
C HIS A 93 -12.82 2.70 -6.27
N LEU A 94 -12.38 1.55 -5.78
CA LEU A 94 -13.08 0.28 -5.97
C LEU A 94 -14.17 0.11 -4.91
N TYR A 95 -15.35 0.66 -5.19
CA TYR A 95 -16.64 0.42 -4.50
C TYR A 95 -16.70 0.75 -2.99
N ALA A 96 -17.83 1.37 -2.59
CA ALA A 96 -18.25 1.44 -1.20
C ALA A 96 -19.09 0.19 -0.88
N GLY A 97 -18.74 -0.55 0.16
CA GLY A 97 -19.44 -1.77 0.52
C GLY A 97 -20.77 -1.51 1.24
N GLY A 98 -21.86 -1.30 0.50
CA GLY A 98 -23.25 -1.38 1.01
C GLY A 98 -23.79 -0.17 1.75
#